data_AF-A0A535PC87-F1
#
_entry.id   AF-A0A535PC87-F1
#
_cell.length_a   1.000
_cell.length_b   1.000
_cell.length_c   1.000
_cell.angle_alpha   90.00
_cell.angle_beta   90.00
_cell.angle_gamma   90.00
#
_symmetry.space_group_name_H-M   'P 1'
#
loop_
_entity.id
_entity.type
_entity.pdbx_description
1 polymer ?
#
loop_
_entity_poly.entity_id
_entity_poly.type
_entity_poly.pdbx_seq_one_letter_code
_entity_poly.pdbx_strand_id
1 'polypeptide(L)'
;MAEDDDSRRDPAPPHATPHATPHAPPRATPSAFPRLRLRTAADELFDLPWEVPLADWPDEEHRFRTLPVGPSRHLVRFLDVNEVTFALKEEPLGVARREFEVLRHLEDEGLPAVSAVGLAEAPESDTGILITQYLAHSLQYRRLLMRVPLEPGAYRDRLLDAMAWLLVDLHRGGVYWGDCSLANTLFRRDGDRMQAYLVDAETSEVHPSLSDGQRAYDLEILVENVAFGLADLAELHGRFDPDEAIAAAESVRSRYEALWEKLHETPELQPGDRQAVRKRIRKLNELGFSVDEINVRPAGDGDLLRLQLAVTTRRFHARELEKRTGIKALENQARLLLNDLSEYGAWLCWYEKRSIDQEALAYRWLREVYEPSLTRIATVAESGRDLVQAYCDLLEHKWLLSERAGHDVGMEAAMSAYLALGAPAPEVAG
;
A
#
# COMPACT_ATOMS: atom_id res chain seq x y z
N MET A 1 -98.47 2.84 20.18
CA MET A 1 -98.47 2.75 21.65
C MET A 1 -97.35 1.81 22.01
N ALA A 2 -96.35 2.34 22.72
CA ALA A 2 -95.23 1.71 23.44
C ALA A 2 -94.30 0.70 22.73
N GLU A 3 -93.02 1.12 22.68
CA GLU A 3 -91.80 0.41 23.13
C GLU A 3 -91.43 -0.93 22.46
N ASP A 4 -90.23 -1.03 21.88
CA ASP A 4 -89.09 -1.51 22.67
C ASP A 4 -87.73 -1.10 22.07
N ASP A 5 -86.79 -0.97 22.98
CA ASP A 5 -85.37 -0.63 22.86
C ASP A 5 -84.57 -1.87 22.37
N ASP A 6 -83.70 -1.75 21.37
CA ASP A 6 -82.53 -2.64 21.34
C ASP A 6 -81.29 -2.03 20.68
N SER A 7 -80.26 -2.11 21.50
CA SER A 7 -78.87 -1.77 21.39
C SER A 7 -78.16 -2.03 20.05
N ARG A 8 -77.33 -1.04 19.68
CA ARG A 8 -76.27 -1.16 18.68
C ARG A 8 -75.23 -2.18 19.15
N ARG A 9 -75.02 -3.25 18.38
CA ARG A 9 -73.80 -4.07 18.42
C ARG A 9 -73.06 -3.95 17.09
N ASP A 10 -71.88 -3.36 17.15
CA ASP A 10 -70.91 -3.38 16.05
C ASP A 10 -70.40 -4.80 15.79
N PRO A 11 -70.08 -5.16 14.53
CA PRO A 11 -69.55 -6.48 14.20
C PRO A 11 -68.08 -6.62 14.66
N ALA A 12 -67.77 -7.78 15.23
CA ALA A 12 -66.43 -8.14 15.69
C ALA A 12 -65.38 -8.09 14.55
N PRO A 13 -64.13 -7.68 14.85
CA PRO A 13 -63.06 -7.70 13.86
C PRO A 13 -62.61 -9.15 13.57
N PRO A 14 -62.08 -9.43 12.37
CA PRO A 14 -61.56 -10.76 12.03
C PRO A 14 -60.35 -11.11 12.90
N HIS A 15 -60.28 -12.38 13.33
CA HIS A 15 -59.14 -12.94 14.06
C HIS A 15 -57.82 -12.67 13.33
N ALA A 16 -56.93 -11.92 13.98
CA ALA A 16 -55.55 -11.79 13.57
C ALA A 16 -54.85 -13.14 13.78
N THR A 17 -54.37 -13.73 12.70
CA THR A 17 -53.34 -14.77 12.72
C THR A 17 -52.10 -14.24 13.44
N PRO A 18 -51.47 -15.00 14.34
CA PRO A 18 -50.22 -14.56 14.96
C PRO A 18 -49.17 -14.43 13.86
N HIS A 19 -48.70 -13.20 13.64
CA HIS A 19 -47.51 -12.93 12.84
C HIS A 19 -46.36 -13.78 13.40
N ALA A 20 -45.85 -14.70 12.58
CA ALA A 20 -44.60 -15.38 12.86
C ALA A 20 -43.52 -14.31 13.03
N THR A 21 -42.95 -14.24 14.23
CA THR A 21 -41.69 -13.55 14.51
C THR A 21 -40.66 -13.98 13.46
N PRO A 22 -39.85 -13.06 12.89
CA PRO A 22 -38.76 -13.46 12.03
C PRO A 22 -37.82 -14.34 12.87
N HIS A 23 -37.77 -15.62 12.53
CA HIS A 23 -36.87 -16.57 13.14
C HIS A 23 -35.45 -16.04 12.88
N ALA A 24 -34.74 -15.64 13.94
CA ALA A 24 -33.30 -15.47 13.85
C ALA A 24 -32.71 -16.77 13.28
N PRO A 25 -31.73 -16.69 12.36
CA PRO A 25 -31.09 -17.89 11.84
C PRO A 25 -30.57 -18.73 13.02
N PRO A 26 -30.60 -20.07 12.94
CA PRO A 26 -30.02 -20.90 13.98
C PRO A 26 -28.56 -20.51 14.17
N ARG A 27 -28.18 -20.06 15.38
CA ARG A 27 -26.78 -19.86 15.75
C ARG A 27 -26.02 -21.14 15.41
N ALA A 28 -24.98 -21.02 14.58
CA ALA A 28 -24.16 -22.15 14.21
C ALA A 28 -23.65 -22.85 15.48
N THR A 29 -23.74 -24.18 15.53
CA THR A 29 -23.13 -24.96 16.61
C THR A 29 -21.61 -24.74 16.56
N PRO A 30 -20.95 -24.41 17.68
CA PRO A 30 -19.50 -24.22 17.70
C PRO A 30 -18.81 -25.48 17.18
N SER A 31 -17.87 -25.29 16.25
CA SER A 31 -17.04 -26.35 15.69
C SER A 31 -15.92 -26.74 16.67
N ALA A 32 -15.14 -27.77 16.34
CA ALA A 32 -13.90 -28.03 17.09
C ALA A 32 -12.95 -26.82 16.97
N PHE A 33 -12.18 -26.54 18.03
CA PHE A 33 -11.22 -25.44 18.02
C PHE A 33 -10.25 -25.57 16.82
N PRO A 34 -10.14 -24.54 15.95
CA PRO A 34 -9.32 -24.65 14.75
C PRO A 34 -7.84 -24.71 15.09
N ARG A 35 -7.03 -25.20 14.16
CA ARG A 35 -5.59 -25.07 14.27
C ARG A 35 -5.21 -23.61 14.02
N LEU A 36 -4.91 -22.90 15.10
CA LEU A 36 -4.54 -21.50 15.07
C LEU A 36 -3.02 -21.32 14.98
N ARG A 37 -2.56 -20.54 14.00
CA ARG A 37 -1.17 -20.08 13.87
C ARG A 37 -1.15 -18.56 13.95
N LEU A 38 -0.51 -18.02 14.98
CA LEU A 38 -0.35 -16.58 15.18
C LEU A 38 1.13 -16.22 15.34
N ARG A 39 1.50 -15.02 14.92
CA ARG A 39 2.80 -14.42 15.25
C ARG A 39 2.72 -13.78 16.64
N THR A 40 3.86 -13.75 17.34
CA THR A 40 3.99 -13.24 18.71
C THR A 40 3.48 -11.80 18.91
N ALA A 41 3.43 -10.99 17.85
CA ALA A 41 2.87 -9.64 17.91
C ALA A 41 1.33 -9.62 18.00
N ALA A 42 0.67 -10.78 18.00
CA ALA A 42 -0.78 -10.92 17.91
C ALA A 42 -1.35 -11.90 18.96
N ASP A 43 -0.66 -12.09 20.09
CA ASP A 43 -1.07 -13.01 21.17
C ASP A 43 -2.49 -12.72 21.69
N GLU A 44 -2.92 -11.46 21.67
CA GLU A 44 -4.27 -11.04 22.09
C GLU A 44 -5.38 -11.50 21.15
N LEU A 45 -5.05 -11.95 19.93
CA LEU A 45 -6.02 -12.58 19.05
C LEU A 45 -6.40 -14.00 19.52
N PHE A 46 -5.68 -14.57 20.49
CA PHE A 46 -5.95 -15.91 20.99
C PHE A 46 -7.34 -16.04 21.63
N ASP A 47 -7.82 -14.99 22.29
CA ASP A 47 -9.08 -14.98 23.05
C ASP A 47 -10.33 -14.77 22.16
N LEU A 48 -10.17 -14.72 20.84
CA LEU A 48 -11.27 -14.58 19.90
C LEU A 48 -12.06 -15.90 19.73
N PRO A 49 -13.36 -15.84 19.38
CA PRO A 49 -14.23 -17.02 19.30
C PRO A 49 -14.00 -17.83 18.02
N TRP A 50 -12.80 -18.42 17.89
CA TRP A 50 -12.34 -19.13 16.70
C TRP A 50 -13.18 -20.35 16.33
N GLU A 51 -13.98 -20.90 17.26
CA GLU A 51 -14.87 -22.04 17.00
C GLU A 51 -16.15 -21.65 16.26
N VAL A 52 -16.42 -20.34 16.17
CA VAL A 52 -17.64 -19.75 15.60
C VAL A 52 -17.32 -19.19 14.20
N PRO A 53 -18.21 -19.32 13.20
CA PRO A 53 -18.05 -18.65 11.90
C PRO A 53 -17.90 -17.14 12.07
N LEU A 54 -17.02 -16.52 11.29
CA LEU A 54 -16.66 -15.10 11.42
C LEU A 54 -17.87 -14.16 11.29
N ALA A 55 -18.89 -14.56 10.54
CA ALA A 55 -20.16 -13.82 10.40
C ALA A 55 -20.92 -13.67 11.72
N ASP A 56 -20.78 -14.65 12.61
CA ASP A 56 -21.56 -14.77 13.85
C ASP A 56 -20.80 -14.23 15.08
N TRP A 57 -19.58 -13.69 14.90
CA TRP A 57 -18.82 -13.10 16.01
C TRP A 57 -19.52 -11.85 16.55
N PRO A 58 -19.63 -11.69 17.88
CA PRO A 58 -20.40 -10.61 18.50
C PRO A 58 -19.74 -9.24 18.32
N ASP A 59 -20.48 -8.29 17.73
CA ASP A 59 -20.01 -6.91 17.52
C ASP A 59 -19.77 -6.15 18.82
N GLU A 60 -20.55 -6.42 19.88
CA GLU A 60 -20.51 -5.67 21.14
C GLU A 60 -19.32 -6.06 22.03
N GLU A 61 -18.76 -7.27 21.84
CA GLU A 61 -17.67 -7.81 22.66
C GLU A 61 -16.29 -7.54 22.05
N HIS A 62 -16.25 -7.14 20.78
CA HIS A 62 -15.03 -6.97 20.01
C HIS A 62 -15.04 -5.60 19.30
N ARG A 63 -13.87 -4.94 19.21
CA ARG A 63 -13.76 -3.61 18.61
C ARG A 63 -13.74 -3.70 17.08
N PHE A 64 -14.85 -4.14 16.48
CA PHE A 64 -14.98 -4.19 15.04
C PHE A 64 -15.11 -2.80 14.43
N ARG A 65 -14.44 -2.62 13.30
CA ARG A 65 -14.40 -1.36 12.56
C ARG A 65 -15.08 -1.53 11.21
N THR A 66 -16.02 -0.64 10.91
CA THR A 66 -16.57 -0.54 9.55
C THR A 66 -15.62 0.28 8.69
N LEU A 67 -14.83 -0.40 7.87
CA LEU A 67 -14.07 0.23 6.80
C LEU A 67 -14.85 0.04 5.50
N PRO A 68 -15.01 1.06 4.64
CA PRO A 68 -15.54 0.82 3.32
C PRO A 68 -14.46 0.05 2.57
N VAL A 69 -14.75 -1.22 2.35
CA VAL A 69 -13.98 -2.07 1.45
C VAL A 69 -14.71 -2.16 0.12
N GLY A 70 -13.94 -2.39 -0.94
CA GLY A 70 -14.51 -2.82 -2.21
C GLY A 70 -15.27 -4.15 -2.04
N PRO A 71 -16.08 -4.54 -3.03
CA PRO A 71 -16.75 -5.83 -3.00
C PRO A 71 -15.69 -6.94 -2.86
N SER A 72 -15.84 -7.79 -1.86
CA SER A 72 -15.06 -9.02 -1.73
C SER A 72 -15.98 -10.21 -1.96
N ARG A 73 -15.44 -11.25 -2.61
CA ARG A 73 -16.10 -12.56 -2.75
C ARG A 73 -16.17 -13.31 -1.41
N HIS A 74 -15.29 -12.96 -0.47
CA HIS A 74 -15.16 -13.56 0.85
C HIS A 74 -15.64 -12.60 1.94
N LEU A 75 -16.02 -13.14 3.09
CA LEU A 75 -16.36 -12.31 4.24
C LEU A 75 -15.07 -11.69 4.81
N VAL A 76 -15.04 -10.38 4.93
CA VAL A 76 -13.93 -9.65 5.56
C VAL A 76 -14.46 -8.80 6.72
N ARG A 77 -13.86 -8.96 7.90
CA ARG A 77 -14.13 -8.13 9.08
C ARG A 77 -12.85 -7.46 9.57
N PHE A 78 -12.95 -6.23 10.04
CA PHE A 78 -11.81 -5.48 10.58
C PHE A 78 -11.90 -5.36 12.09
N LEU A 79 -10.83 -5.69 12.79
CA LEU A 79 -10.77 -5.71 14.25
C LEU A 79 -9.64 -4.81 14.75
N ASP A 80 -9.95 -3.88 15.65
CA ASP A 80 -8.95 -3.05 16.32
C ASP A 80 -8.48 -3.72 17.64
N VAL A 81 -7.20 -4.03 17.73
CA VAL A 81 -6.55 -4.59 18.93
C VAL A 81 -5.29 -3.78 19.21
N ASN A 82 -5.19 -3.18 20.41
CA ASN A 82 -4.06 -2.33 20.80
C ASN A 82 -3.60 -1.31 19.75
N GLU A 83 -4.54 -0.54 19.20
CA GLU A 83 -4.29 0.49 18.18
C GLU A 83 -3.81 -0.05 16.82
N VAL A 84 -3.75 -1.38 16.66
CA VAL A 84 -3.49 -2.06 15.39
C VAL A 84 -4.81 -2.59 14.84
N THR A 85 -5.11 -2.26 13.59
CA THR A 85 -6.25 -2.84 12.88
C THR A 85 -5.80 -4.11 12.16
N PHE A 86 -6.58 -5.19 12.29
CA PHE A 86 -6.40 -6.45 11.57
C PHE A 86 -7.57 -6.67 10.61
N ALA A 87 -7.31 -7.33 9.48
CA ALA A 87 -8.33 -7.84 8.58
C ALA A 87 -8.44 -9.35 8.75
N LEU A 88 -9.65 -9.83 8.99
CA LEU A 88 -10.02 -11.24 9.11
C LEU A 88 -10.78 -11.61 7.85
N LYS A 89 -10.21 -12.46 6.99
CA LYS A 89 -10.83 -12.95 5.74
C LYS A 89 -11.21 -14.42 5.93
N GLU A 90 -12.51 -14.73 5.86
CA GLU A 90 -13.01 -16.12 5.93
C GLU A 90 -13.24 -16.68 4.52
N GLU A 91 -12.58 -17.80 4.22
CA GLU A 91 -12.55 -18.39 2.89
C GLU A 91 -12.32 -19.92 2.94
N PRO A 92 -12.46 -20.66 1.82
CA PRO A 92 -12.19 -22.08 1.79
C PRO A 92 -10.77 -22.41 2.25
N LEU A 93 -10.59 -23.45 3.06
CA LEU A 93 -9.33 -23.76 3.74
C LEU A 93 -8.14 -23.89 2.77
N GLY A 94 -8.36 -24.50 1.61
CA GLY A 94 -7.32 -24.63 0.59
C GLY A 94 -6.85 -23.29 0.01
N VAL A 95 -7.77 -22.31 -0.09
CA VAL A 95 -7.48 -20.95 -0.56
C VAL A 95 -6.70 -20.20 0.51
N ALA A 96 -7.20 -20.17 1.75
CA ALA A 96 -6.57 -19.47 2.87
C ALA A 96 -5.12 -19.92 3.11
N ARG A 97 -4.85 -21.22 2.99
CA ARG A 97 -3.48 -21.77 3.11
C ARG A 97 -2.55 -21.23 2.04
N ARG A 98 -2.98 -21.26 0.78
CA ARG A 98 -2.16 -20.78 -0.35
C ARG A 98 -1.92 -19.28 -0.23
N GLU A 99 -2.96 -18.51 0.03
CA GLU A 99 -2.84 -17.06 0.19
C GLU A 99 -1.90 -16.70 1.36
N PHE A 100 -2.03 -17.38 2.51
CA PHE A 100 -1.11 -17.22 3.62
C PHE A 100 0.34 -17.50 3.20
N GLU A 101 0.61 -18.60 2.50
CA GLU A 101 1.95 -18.96 2.03
C GLU A 101 2.52 -17.92 1.05
N VAL A 102 1.71 -17.41 0.12
CA VAL A 102 2.14 -16.35 -0.82
C VAL A 102 2.45 -15.05 -0.07
N LEU A 103 1.58 -14.60 0.84
CA LEU A 103 1.83 -13.39 1.63
C LEU A 103 3.07 -13.52 2.52
N ARG A 104 3.36 -14.72 3.04
CA ARG A 104 4.59 -15.01 3.77
C ARG A 104 5.82 -14.88 2.88
N HIS A 105 5.79 -15.46 1.67
CA HIS A 105 6.87 -15.32 0.69
C HIS A 105 7.12 -13.84 0.33
N LEU A 106 6.06 -13.08 0.08
CA LEU A 106 6.13 -11.65 -0.21
C LEU A 106 6.78 -10.87 0.93
N GLU A 107 6.42 -11.16 2.19
CA GLU A 107 7.04 -10.51 3.35
C GLU A 107 8.53 -10.87 3.49
N ASP A 108 8.89 -12.14 3.31
CA ASP A 108 10.27 -12.62 3.44
C ASP A 108 11.19 -12.02 2.35
N GLU A 109 10.66 -11.83 1.14
CA GLU A 109 11.33 -11.13 0.03
C GLU A 109 11.29 -9.59 0.16
N GLY A 110 10.55 -9.06 1.14
CA GLY A 110 10.41 -7.62 1.36
C GLY A 110 9.63 -6.90 0.24
N LEU A 111 8.69 -7.59 -0.38
CA LEU A 111 7.83 -7.11 -1.47
C LEU A 111 6.61 -6.35 -0.92
N PRO A 112 6.05 -5.39 -1.69
CA PRO A 112 4.98 -4.53 -1.20
C PRO A 112 3.64 -5.27 -1.19
N ALA A 113 3.34 -5.92 -0.07
CA ALA A 113 2.06 -6.57 0.21
C ALA A 113 1.63 -6.36 1.67
N VAL A 114 0.36 -6.65 1.97
CA VAL A 114 -0.11 -6.73 3.37
C VAL A 114 0.57 -7.88 4.11
N SER A 115 0.84 -7.69 5.40
CA SER A 115 1.55 -8.70 6.19
C SER A 115 0.60 -9.76 6.72
N ALA A 116 0.88 -11.04 6.45
CA ALA A 116 0.18 -12.15 7.06
C ALA A 116 0.60 -12.33 8.53
N VAL A 117 -0.37 -12.15 9.43
CA VAL A 117 -0.20 -12.21 10.89
C VAL A 117 -0.53 -13.60 11.42
N GLY A 118 -1.49 -14.27 10.80
CA GLY A 118 -1.90 -15.59 11.21
C GLY A 118 -2.88 -16.28 10.28
N LEU A 119 -3.18 -17.53 10.61
CA LEU A 119 -4.14 -18.37 9.93
C LEU A 119 -4.82 -19.29 10.94
N ALA A 120 -6.15 -19.28 10.98
CA ALA A 120 -6.96 -20.27 11.67
C ALA A 120 -7.46 -21.31 10.66
N GLU A 121 -7.21 -22.59 10.91
CA GLU A 121 -7.58 -23.68 10.01
C GLU A 121 -8.64 -24.57 10.66
N ALA A 122 -9.82 -24.69 10.06
CA ALA A 122 -10.90 -25.58 10.48
C ALA A 122 -11.15 -26.67 9.42
N PRO A 123 -10.40 -27.79 9.45
CA PRO A 123 -10.53 -28.86 8.45
C PRO A 123 -11.91 -29.52 8.41
N GLU A 124 -12.63 -29.56 9.54
CA GLU A 124 -13.95 -30.19 9.63
C GLU A 124 -15.02 -29.41 8.85
N SER A 125 -14.88 -28.09 8.74
CA SER A 125 -15.78 -27.20 8.02
C SER A 125 -15.22 -26.74 6.66
N ASP A 126 -14.02 -27.20 6.27
CA ASP A 126 -13.27 -26.73 5.10
C ASP A 126 -13.11 -25.20 5.06
N THR A 127 -12.91 -24.58 6.23
CA THR A 127 -12.83 -23.11 6.38
C THR A 127 -11.45 -22.70 6.89
N GLY A 128 -10.94 -21.58 6.37
CA GLY A 128 -9.80 -20.88 6.91
C GLY A 128 -10.13 -19.42 7.20
N ILE A 129 -9.58 -18.88 8.29
CA ILE A 129 -9.61 -17.44 8.56
C ILE A 129 -8.17 -16.92 8.45
N LEU A 130 -7.89 -16.20 7.36
CA LEU A 130 -6.64 -15.51 7.14
C LEU A 130 -6.66 -14.18 7.91
N ILE A 131 -5.57 -13.92 8.64
CA ILE A 131 -5.40 -12.72 9.45
C ILE A 131 -4.26 -11.91 8.85
N THR A 132 -4.57 -10.71 8.36
CA THR A 132 -3.56 -9.76 7.86
C THR A 132 -3.57 -8.48 8.69
N GLN A 133 -2.41 -7.84 8.81
CA GLN A 133 -2.33 -6.52 9.41
C GLN A 133 -2.84 -5.49 8.40
N TYR A 134 -3.79 -4.64 8.82
CA TYR A 134 -4.26 -3.56 8.00
C TYR A 134 -3.13 -2.57 7.72
N LEU A 135 -2.99 -2.17 6.46
CA LEU A 135 -1.94 -1.24 6.04
C LEU A 135 -2.31 0.18 6.47
N ALA A 136 -1.69 0.67 7.55
CA ALA A 136 -1.90 2.02 8.04
C ALA A 136 -1.53 3.09 6.99
N HIS A 137 -2.25 4.21 7.01
CA HIS A 137 -2.10 5.34 6.07
C HIS A 137 -2.28 4.93 4.60
N SER A 138 -2.92 3.79 4.36
CA SER A 138 -3.27 3.36 3.01
C SER A 138 -4.60 3.94 2.56
N LEU A 139 -4.71 4.01 1.25
CA LEU A 139 -5.81 4.61 0.55
C LEU A 139 -6.27 3.63 -0.51
N GLN A 140 -7.57 3.36 -0.51
CA GLN A 140 -8.19 2.60 -1.57
C GLN A 140 -8.40 3.50 -2.79
N TYR A 141 -8.20 2.92 -3.96
CA TYR A 141 -8.30 3.62 -5.24
C TYR A 141 -9.62 4.41 -5.41
N ARG A 142 -10.77 3.82 -5.08
CA ARG A 142 -12.08 4.50 -5.18
C ARG A 142 -12.15 5.76 -4.31
N ARG A 143 -11.66 5.70 -3.07
CA ARG A 143 -11.62 6.85 -2.16
C ARG A 143 -10.70 7.96 -2.67
N LEU A 144 -9.56 7.58 -3.25
CA LEU A 144 -8.59 8.55 -3.78
C LEU A 144 -9.16 9.37 -4.92
N LEU A 145 -9.90 8.71 -5.80
CA LEU A 145 -10.38 9.34 -7.01
C LEU A 145 -11.78 9.95 -6.88
N MET A 146 -12.57 9.53 -5.89
CA MET A 146 -13.77 10.29 -5.48
C MET A 146 -13.44 11.67 -4.91
N ARG A 147 -12.24 11.86 -4.35
CA ARG A 147 -11.81 13.09 -3.66
C ARG A 147 -10.92 14.01 -4.50
N VAL A 148 -10.35 13.50 -5.59
CA VAL A 148 -9.42 14.23 -6.46
C VAL A 148 -10.01 14.25 -7.88
N PRO A 149 -9.98 15.38 -8.60
CA PRO A 149 -10.49 15.43 -9.97
C PRO A 149 -9.84 14.34 -10.83
N LEU A 150 -10.67 13.53 -11.49
CA LEU A 150 -10.26 12.47 -12.46
C LEU A 150 -9.58 13.03 -13.74
N GLU A 151 -9.28 14.32 -13.77
CA GLU A 151 -8.65 14.96 -14.91
C GLU A 151 -7.26 14.35 -15.13
N PRO A 152 -6.85 14.14 -16.40
CA PRO A 152 -5.46 13.85 -16.73
C PRO A 152 -4.53 14.78 -15.96
N GLY A 153 -3.64 14.20 -15.15
CA GLY A 153 -2.82 14.99 -14.25
C GLY A 153 -1.90 14.16 -13.39
N ALA A 154 -0.98 14.87 -12.73
CA ALA A 154 0.12 14.28 -11.99
C ALA A 154 -0.31 13.29 -10.88
N TYR A 155 -1.55 13.35 -10.39
CA TYR A 155 -2.02 12.42 -9.36
C TYR A 155 -2.41 11.05 -9.92
N ARG A 156 -3.22 11.01 -10.98
CA ARG A 156 -3.59 9.77 -11.67
C ARG A 156 -2.35 9.05 -12.18
N ASP A 157 -1.44 9.80 -12.81
CA ASP A 157 -0.20 9.23 -13.33
C ASP A 157 0.67 8.62 -12.22
N ARG A 158 0.71 9.23 -11.02
CA ARG A 158 1.41 8.67 -9.86
C ARG A 158 0.82 7.34 -9.39
N LEU A 159 -0.50 7.15 -9.47
CA LEU A 159 -1.15 5.87 -9.14
C LEU A 159 -0.83 4.79 -10.18
N LEU A 160 -0.93 5.13 -11.46
CA LEU A 160 -0.62 4.22 -12.56
C LEU A 160 0.87 3.85 -12.58
N ASP A 161 1.76 4.80 -12.26
CA ASP A 161 3.18 4.54 -12.03
C ASP A 161 3.37 3.53 -10.88
N ALA A 162 2.66 3.72 -9.76
CA ALA A 162 2.76 2.83 -8.60
C ALA A 162 2.30 1.40 -8.93
N MET A 163 1.26 1.23 -9.75
CA MET A 163 0.82 -0.07 -10.26
C MET A 163 1.92 -0.77 -11.08
N ALA A 164 2.57 -0.04 -11.99
CA ALA A 164 3.67 -0.58 -12.80
C ALA A 164 4.83 -1.03 -11.89
N TRP A 165 5.17 -0.23 -10.88
CA TRP A 165 6.20 -0.58 -9.89
C TRP A 165 5.85 -1.82 -9.08
N LEU A 166 4.62 -1.92 -8.58
CA LEU A 166 4.14 -3.10 -7.85
C LEU A 166 4.31 -4.36 -8.70
N LEU A 167 3.86 -4.34 -9.95
CA LEU A 167 3.97 -5.50 -10.84
C LEU A 167 5.44 -5.86 -11.15
N VAL A 168 6.32 -4.87 -11.34
CA VAL A 168 7.77 -5.12 -11.47
C VAL A 168 8.34 -5.80 -10.23
N ASP A 169 7.99 -5.32 -9.03
CA ASP A 169 8.48 -5.88 -7.77
C ASP A 169 8.00 -7.34 -7.60
N LEU A 170 6.69 -7.61 -7.83
CA LEU A 170 6.13 -8.96 -7.76
C LEU A 170 6.80 -9.92 -8.75
N HIS A 171 6.90 -9.54 -10.02
CA HIS A 171 7.48 -10.39 -11.06
C HIS A 171 8.97 -10.67 -10.83
N ARG A 172 9.72 -9.72 -10.27
CA ARG A 172 11.12 -9.94 -9.86
C ARG A 172 11.23 -10.89 -8.68
N GLY A 173 10.24 -10.88 -7.79
CA GLY A 173 10.09 -11.84 -6.69
C GLY A 173 9.59 -13.22 -7.11
N GLY A 174 9.38 -13.46 -8.42
CA GLY A 174 8.85 -14.73 -8.92
C GLY A 174 7.35 -14.92 -8.70
N VAL A 175 6.62 -13.85 -8.40
CA VAL A 175 5.19 -13.90 -8.04
C VAL A 175 4.33 -13.52 -9.24
N TYR A 176 3.57 -14.48 -9.76
CA TYR A 176 2.47 -14.25 -10.70
C TYR A 176 1.26 -13.80 -9.90
N TRP A 177 0.60 -12.71 -10.28
CA TRP A 177 -0.49 -12.12 -9.50
C TRP A 177 -1.83 -12.76 -9.87
N GLY A 178 -2.17 -12.85 -11.14
CA GLY A 178 -3.41 -13.48 -11.63
C GLY A 178 -4.69 -12.68 -11.45
N ASP A 179 -4.67 -11.57 -10.71
CA ASP A 179 -5.80 -10.64 -10.58
C ASP A 179 -5.32 -9.19 -10.35
N CYS A 180 -4.50 -8.72 -11.30
CA CYS A 180 -3.91 -7.38 -11.31
C CYS A 180 -4.99 -6.30 -11.41
N SER A 181 -5.51 -5.80 -10.28
CA SER A 181 -6.62 -4.85 -10.28
C SER A 181 -6.43 -3.71 -9.30
N LEU A 182 -7.09 -2.58 -9.58
CA LEU A 182 -7.15 -1.43 -8.68
C LEU A 182 -7.92 -1.74 -7.39
N ALA A 183 -8.82 -2.73 -7.42
CA ALA A 183 -9.59 -3.17 -6.27
C ALA A 183 -8.74 -3.98 -5.28
N ASN A 184 -7.79 -4.76 -5.78
CA ASN A 184 -6.86 -5.57 -4.98
C ASN A 184 -5.57 -4.82 -4.62
N THR A 185 -5.56 -3.50 -4.81
CA THR A 185 -4.40 -2.64 -4.56
C THR A 185 -4.71 -1.57 -3.52
N LEU A 186 -3.84 -1.46 -2.52
CA LEU A 186 -3.79 -0.31 -1.61
C LEU A 186 -2.65 0.62 -2.01
N PHE A 187 -2.88 1.93 -1.87
CA PHE A 187 -1.88 2.94 -2.16
C PHE A 187 -1.47 3.67 -0.89
N ARG A 188 -0.19 3.96 -0.73
CA ARG A 188 0.33 4.88 0.28
C ARG A 188 1.07 6.02 -0.40
N ARG A 189 1.00 7.19 0.21
CA ARG A 189 1.90 8.29 -0.17
C ARG A 189 3.33 7.90 0.20
N ASP A 190 4.23 8.13 -0.75
CA ASP A 190 5.66 7.87 -0.62
C ASP A 190 6.40 9.11 -1.09
N GLY A 191 6.47 10.12 -0.22
CA GLY A 191 7.06 11.42 -0.53
C GLY A 191 6.24 12.15 -1.59
N ASP A 192 6.89 12.48 -2.71
CA ASP A 192 6.27 13.08 -3.90
C ASP A 192 5.56 12.06 -4.79
N ARG A 193 5.64 10.76 -4.47
CA ARG A 193 5.09 9.64 -5.26
C ARG A 193 4.06 8.83 -4.48
N MET A 194 3.58 7.76 -5.11
CA MET A 194 2.73 6.74 -4.51
C MET A 194 3.44 5.39 -4.54
N GLN A 195 3.21 4.57 -3.53
CA GLN A 195 3.59 3.16 -3.48
C GLN A 195 2.32 2.32 -3.44
N ALA A 196 2.23 1.34 -4.32
CA ALA A 196 1.13 0.37 -4.37
C ALA A 196 1.52 -0.90 -3.59
N TYR A 197 0.52 -1.56 -3.02
CA TYR A 197 0.63 -2.77 -2.22
C TYR A 197 -0.42 -3.79 -2.63
N LEU A 198 -0.01 -5.05 -2.76
CA LEU A 198 -0.90 -6.20 -2.94
C LEU A 198 -1.68 -6.47 -1.65
N VAL A 199 -2.99 -6.69 -1.77
CA VAL A 199 -3.88 -6.96 -0.62
C VAL A 199 -4.47 -8.36 -0.66
N ASP A 200 -4.81 -8.83 -1.86
CA ASP A 200 -5.43 -10.12 -2.09
C ASP A 200 -4.50 -10.94 -2.98
N ALA A 201 -3.97 -12.04 -2.42
CA ALA A 201 -3.05 -12.94 -3.10
C ALA A 201 -3.70 -14.29 -3.42
N GLU A 202 -5.04 -14.37 -3.39
CA GLU A 202 -5.80 -15.60 -3.63
C GLU A 202 -5.49 -16.28 -4.97
N THR A 203 -5.29 -15.49 -6.03
CA THR A 203 -4.99 -15.97 -7.39
C THR A 203 -3.50 -16.06 -7.69
N SER A 204 -2.66 -15.70 -6.72
CA SER A 204 -1.23 -15.55 -6.95
C SER A 204 -0.49 -16.88 -6.84
N GLU A 205 0.61 -16.99 -7.58
CA GLU A 205 1.49 -18.16 -7.59
C GLU A 205 2.94 -17.73 -7.42
N VAL A 206 3.69 -18.48 -6.61
CA VAL A 206 5.13 -18.27 -6.42
C VAL A 206 5.93 -19.27 -7.26
N HIS A 207 6.86 -18.76 -8.04
CA HIS A 207 7.77 -19.51 -8.89
C HIS A 207 9.22 -19.08 -8.62
N PRO A 208 10.23 -19.92 -8.89
CA PRO A 208 11.64 -19.50 -8.80
C PRO A 208 11.97 -18.31 -9.71
N SER A 209 11.30 -18.25 -10.87
CA SER A 209 11.35 -17.12 -11.80
C SER A 209 10.14 -17.21 -12.74
N LEU A 210 9.53 -16.08 -13.07
CA LEU A 210 8.43 -16.05 -14.04
C LEU A 210 8.95 -16.13 -15.48
N SER A 211 8.26 -16.94 -16.28
CA SER A 211 8.42 -16.95 -17.74
C SER A 211 7.90 -15.67 -18.39
N ASP A 212 8.35 -15.38 -19.60
CA ASP A 212 7.86 -14.22 -20.37
C ASP A 212 6.36 -14.31 -20.64
N GLY A 213 5.83 -15.53 -20.84
CA GLY A 213 4.40 -15.77 -21.04
C GLY A 213 3.55 -15.48 -19.79
N GLN A 214 4.02 -15.88 -18.60
CA GLN A 214 3.33 -15.56 -17.33
C GLN A 214 3.26 -14.05 -17.13
N ARG A 215 4.36 -13.34 -17.37
CA ARG A 215 4.40 -11.87 -17.22
C ARG A 215 3.51 -11.18 -18.26
N ALA A 216 3.51 -11.64 -19.50
CA ALA A 216 2.65 -11.11 -20.55
C ALA A 216 1.16 -11.28 -20.20
N TYR A 217 0.79 -12.44 -19.64
CA TYR A 217 -0.58 -12.72 -19.23
C TYR A 217 -1.03 -11.84 -18.05
N ASP A 218 -0.18 -11.64 -17.04
CA ASP A 218 -0.47 -10.68 -15.95
C ASP A 218 -0.66 -9.25 -16.46
N LEU A 219 0.06 -8.85 -17.52
CA LEU A 219 -0.12 -7.53 -18.15
C LEU A 219 -1.44 -7.43 -18.92
N GLU A 220 -1.88 -8.49 -19.60
CA GLU A 220 -3.20 -8.54 -20.25
C GLU A 220 -4.32 -8.37 -19.21
N ILE A 221 -4.28 -9.14 -18.13
CA ILE A 221 -5.21 -9.03 -17.00
C ILE A 221 -5.16 -7.61 -16.41
N LEU A 222 -3.96 -7.05 -16.20
CA LEU A 222 -3.78 -5.72 -15.66
C LEU A 222 -4.46 -4.66 -16.53
N VAL A 223 -4.25 -4.71 -17.85
CA VAL A 223 -4.83 -3.69 -18.75
C VAL A 223 -6.36 -3.75 -18.72
N GLU A 224 -6.95 -4.94 -18.79
CA GLU A 224 -8.41 -5.12 -18.73
C GLU A 224 -8.98 -4.62 -17.40
N ASN A 225 -8.44 -5.11 -16.28
CA ASN A 225 -8.94 -4.80 -14.94
C ASN A 225 -8.74 -3.32 -14.56
N VAL A 226 -7.61 -2.73 -14.93
CA VAL A 226 -7.33 -1.30 -14.67
C VAL A 226 -8.23 -0.41 -15.54
N ALA A 227 -8.42 -0.76 -16.82
CA ALA A 227 -9.34 -0.02 -17.69
C ALA A 227 -10.77 -0.07 -17.14
N PHE A 228 -11.24 -1.24 -16.71
CA PHE A 228 -12.56 -1.40 -16.09
C PHE A 228 -12.67 -0.57 -14.80
N GLY A 229 -11.67 -0.61 -13.92
CA GLY A 229 -11.66 0.17 -12.68
C GLY A 229 -11.67 1.68 -12.91
N LEU A 230 -10.95 2.17 -13.93
CA LEU A 230 -10.97 3.58 -14.34
C LEU A 230 -12.32 3.98 -14.93
N ALA A 231 -12.90 3.12 -15.77
CA ALA A 231 -14.19 3.33 -16.41
C ALA A 231 -15.36 3.40 -15.40
N ASP A 232 -15.40 2.48 -14.43
CA ASP A 232 -16.37 2.46 -13.31
C ASP A 232 -16.35 3.79 -12.54
N LEU A 233 -15.16 4.33 -12.29
CA LEU A 233 -15.02 5.64 -11.66
C LEU A 233 -15.44 6.79 -12.55
N ALA A 234 -15.05 6.77 -13.82
CA ALA A 234 -15.38 7.79 -14.79
C ALA A 234 -16.91 7.97 -14.91
N GLU A 235 -17.64 6.86 -14.88
CA GLU A 235 -19.11 6.82 -14.85
C GLU A 235 -19.69 7.48 -13.58
N LEU A 236 -19.13 7.19 -12.40
CA LEU A 236 -19.56 7.83 -11.13
C LEU A 236 -19.43 9.36 -11.14
N HIS A 237 -18.47 9.89 -11.89
CA HIS A 237 -18.25 11.34 -12.05
C HIS A 237 -19.00 11.95 -13.26
N GLY A 238 -19.83 11.16 -13.96
CA GLY A 238 -20.56 11.61 -15.14
C GLY A 238 -19.67 11.98 -16.34
N ARG A 239 -18.42 11.48 -16.36
CA ARG A 239 -17.41 11.73 -17.40
C ARG A 239 -16.85 10.40 -17.85
N PHE A 240 -17.59 9.68 -18.69
CA PHE A 240 -17.16 8.38 -19.20
C PHE A 240 -16.49 8.52 -20.58
N ASP A 241 -15.21 8.16 -20.65
CA ASP A 241 -14.48 7.95 -21.91
C ASP A 241 -13.72 6.60 -21.82
N PRO A 242 -14.25 5.54 -22.45
CA PRO A 242 -13.60 4.23 -22.45
C PRO A 242 -12.23 4.25 -23.13
N ASP A 243 -12.05 5.05 -24.17
CA ASP A 243 -10.79 5.09 -24.91
C ASP A 243 -9.69 5.73 -24.05
N GLU A 244 -10.04 6.73 -23.23
CA GLU A 244 -9.13 7.32 -22.25
C GLU A 244 -8.76 6.31 -21.15
N ALA A 245 -9.73 5.55 -20.62
CA ALA A 245 -9.48 4.53 -19.60
C ALA A 245 -8.55 3.41 -20.11
N ILE A 246 -8.77 2.95 -21.35
CA ILE A 246 -7.92 1.96 -22.01
C ILE A 246 -6.52 2.52 -22.23
N ALA A 247 -6.40 3.74 -22.76
CA ALA A 247 -5.10 4.38 -22.97
C ALA A 247 -4.31 4.55 -21.66
N ALA A 248 -5.00 4.92 -20.58
CA ALA A 248 -4.41 5.00 -19.25
C ALA A 248 -3.96 3.63 -18.73
N ALA A 249 -4.74 2.57 -18.92
CA ALA A 249 -4.34 1.21 -18.56
C ALA A 249 -3.13 0.71 -19.37
N GLU A 250 -3.10 0.92 -20.68
CA GLU A 250 -1.97 0.57 -21.56
C GLU A 250 -0.70 1.35 -21.21
N SER A 251 -0.86 2.57 -20.68
CA SER A 251 0.28 3.33 -20.17
C SER A 251 0.91 2.70 -18.94
N VAL A 252 0.20 1.86 -18.16
CA VAL A 252 0.80 1.06 -17.07
C VAL A 252 1.67 -0.05 -17.66
N ARG A 253 1.17 -0.78 -18.68
CA ARG A 253 1.95 -1.80 -19.40
C ARG A 253 3.25 -1.22 -19.95
N SER A 254 3.15 -0.11 -20.67
CA SER A 254 4.31 0.56 -21.28
C SER A 254 5.37 0.94 -20.25
N ARG A 255 4.95 1.44 -19.08
CA ARG A 255 5.85 1.77 -17.97
C ARG A 255 6.49 0.54 -17.37
N TYR A 256 5.71 -0.52 -17.14
CA TYR A 256 6.22 -1.80 -16.66
C TYR A 256 7.29 -2.34 -17.60
N GLU A 257 7.04 -2.37 -18.91
CA GLU A 257 7.98 -2.90 -19.91
C GLU A 257 9.28 -2.10 -19.93
N ALA A 258 9.19 -0.77 -19.92
CA ALA A 258 10.36 0.11 -19.87
C ALA A 258 11.19 -0.08 -18.60
N LEU A 259 10.54 -0.27 -17.44
CA LEU A 259 11.22 -0.57 -16.18
C LEU A 259 11.87 -1.97 -16.23
N TRP A 260 11.15 -2.96 -16.73
CA TRP A 260 11.61 -4.34 -16.82
C TRP A 260 12.84 -4.46 -17.73
N GLU A 261 12.78 -3.88 -18.93
CA GLU A 261 13.91 -3.80 -19.86
C GLU A 261 15.10 -3.12 -19.19
N LYS A 262 14.87 -1.96 -18.56
CA LYS A 262 15.94 -1.23 -17.88
C LYS A 262 16.56 -2.00 -16.74
N LEU A 263 15.85 -2.92 -16.08
CA LEU A 263 16.41 -3.75 -15.01
C LEU A 263 17.18 -4.97 -15.54
N HIS A 264 16.75 -5.55 -16.65
CA HIS A 264 17.32 -6.76 -17.23
C HIS A 264 18.35 -6.49 -18.33
N GLU A 265 18.58 -5.23 -18.69
CA GLU A 265 19.62 -4.82 -19.64
C GLU A 265 21.02 -5.31 -19.17
N THR A 266 21.65 -6.13 -20.03
CA THR A 266 23.03 -6.62 -19.86
C THR A 266 23.96 -5.97 -20.90
N PRO A 267 24.46 -4.75 -20.65
CA PRO A 267 25.26 -4.03 -21.64
C PRO A 267 26.62 -4.70 -21.84
N GLU A 268 27.13 -4.59 -23.06
CA GLU A 268 28.51 -4.95 -23.40
C GLU A 268 29.41 -3.72 -23.28
N LEU A 269 30.50 -3.86 -22.53
CA LEU A 269 31.39 -2.77 -22.12
C LEU A 269 32.82 -3.05 -22.58
N GLN A 270 33.59 -1.99 -22.80
CA GLN A 270 35.02 -2.11 -23.06
C GLN A 270 35.76 -2.56 -21.78
N PRO A 271 36.79 -3.44 -21.88
CA PRO A 271 37.63 -3.79 -20.76
C PRO A 271 38.21 -2.56 -20.05
N GLY A 272 38.00 -2.47 -18.74
CA GLY A 272 38.49 -1.36 -17.91
C GLY A 272 37.56 -0.15 -17.79
N ASP A 273 36.40 -0.13 -18.45
CA ASP A 273 35.43 0.97 -18.31
C ASP A 273 34.67 0.95 -16.97
N ARG A 274 35.37 1.35 -15.90
CA ARG A 274 34.82 1.48 -14.55
C ARG A 274 33.75 2.57 -14.46
N GLN A 275 33.78 3.55 -15.36
CA GLN A 275 32.82 4.66 -15.35
C GLN A 275 31.44 4.20 -15.82
N ALA A 276 31.37 3.37 -16.86
CA ALA A 276 30.12 2.78 -17.33
C ALA A 276 29.46 1.92 -16.24
N VAL A 277 30.24 1.07 -15.55
CA VAL A 277 29.73 0.26 -14.43
C VAL A 277 29.15 1.13 -13.32
N ARG A 278 29.90 2.14 -12.86
CA ARG A 278 29.43 3.08 -11.82
C ARG A 278 28.17 3.85 -12.25
N LYS A 279 28.12 4.30 -13.50
CA LYS A 279 26.95 5.00 -14.07
C LYS A 279 25.72 4.09 -14.08
N ARG A 280 25.88 2.82 -14.41
CA ARG A 280 24.79 1.84 -14.39
C ARG A 280 24.28 1.57 -12.97
N ILE A 281 25.17 1.35 -12.01
CA ILE A 281 24.81 1.17 -10.59
C ILE A 281 24.06 2.42 -10.08
N ARG A 282 24.58 3.62 -10.37
CA ARG A 282 23.92 4.87 -9.97
C ARG A 282 22.50 4.98 -10.53
N LYS A 283 22.30 4.64 -11.81
CA LYS A 283 20.97 4.64 -12.44
C LYS A 283 19.99 3.66 -11.78
N LEU A 284 20.47 2.51 -11.29
CA LEU A 284 19.64 1.55 -10.54
C LEU A 284 19.31 2.08 -9.14
N ASN A 285 20.30 2.64 -8.45
CA ASN A 285 20.10 3.29 -7.16
C ASN A 285 19.10 4.46 -7.25
N GLU A 286 19.15 5.26 -8.33
CA GLU A 286 18.18 6.35 -8.61
C GLU A 286 16.74 5.83 -8.79
N LEU A 287 16.57 4.56 -9.17
CA LEU A 287 15.26 3.89 -9.21
C LEU A 287 14.86 3.27 -7.86
N GLY A 288 15.75 3.33 -6.87
CA GLY A 288 15.59 2.79 -5.53
C GLY A 288 16.09 1.35 -5.34
N PHE A 289 16.75 0.79 -6.35
CA PHE A 289 17.24 -0.59 -6.32
C PHE A 289 18.62 -0.72 -5.70
N SER A 290 18.80 -1.74 -4.86
CA SER A 290 20.13 -2.12 -4.35
C SER A 290 20.78 -3.15 -5.27
N VAL A 291 22.06 -2.93 -5.60
CA VAL A 291 22.89 -3.89 -6.34
C VAL A 291 23.67 -4.73 -5.33
N ASP A 292 23.47 -6.05 -5.37
CA ASP A 292 24.10 -6.99 -4.44
C ASP A 292 25.36 -7.62 -5.05
N GLU A 293 25.26 -8.08 -6.30
CA GLU A 293 26.40 -8.67 -7.02
C GLU A 293 26.67 -7.99 -8.36
N ILE A 294 27.96 -7.95 -8.73
CA ILE A 294 28.46 -7.47 -10.01
C ILE A 294 29.18 -8.62 -10.69
N ASN A 295 28.56 -9.16 -11.75
CA ASN A 295 29.14 -10.24 -12.55
C ASN A 295 29.61 -9.68 -13.89
N VAL A 296 30.88 -9.88 -14.22
CA VAL A 296 31.49 -9.43 -15.47
C VAL A 296 32.06 -10.63 -16.19
N ARG A 297 31.62 -10.88 -17.43
CA ARG A 297 32.06 -12.01 -18.25
C ARG A 297 32.53 -11.54 -19.62
N PRO A 298 33.52 -12.18 -20.26
CA PRO A 298 33.84 -11.92 -21.66
C PRO A 298 32.60 -12.12 -22.56
N ALA A 299 32.38 -11.21 -23.50
CA ALA A 299 31.36 -11.31 -24.54
C ALA A 299 32.00 -11.77 -25.85
N GLY A 300 31.45 -12.81 -26.47
CA GLY A 300 31.92 -13.33 -27.76
C GLY A 300 33.43 -13.65 -27.76
N ASP A 301 34.15 -13.01 -28.68
CA ASP A 301 35.59 -13.22 -28.94
C ASP A 301 36.52 -12.61 -27.87
N GLY A 302 35.98 -11.95 -26.84
CA GLY A 302 36.74 -11.49 -25.68
C GLY A 302 37.16 -10.02 -25.66
N ASP A 303 36.88 -9.27 -26.73
CA ASP A 303 37.16 -7.83 -26.82
C ASP A 303 36.18 -6.96 -26.01
N LEU A 304 35.03 -7.52 -25.62
CA LEU A 304 34.00 -6.87 -24.83
C LEU A 304 33.70 -7.67 -23.55
N LEU A 305 33.18 -6.97 -22.54
CA LEU A 305 32.75 -7.52 -21.27
C LEU A 305 31.23 -7.35 -21.13
N ARG A 306 30.50 -8.44 -20.93
CA ARG A 306 29.09 -8.41 -20.56
C ARG A 306 28.95 -8.16 -19.06
N LEU A 307 28.26 -7.07 -18.70
CA LEU A 307 27.93 -6.74 -17.33
C LEU A 307 26.56 -7.30 -16.95
N GLN A 308 26.51 -8.07 -15.88
CA GLN A 308 25.28 -8.54 -15.25
C GLN A 308 25.26 -8.05 -13.79
N LEU A 309 24.20 -7.36 -13.41
CA LEU A 309 24.01 -6.86 -12.05
C LEU A 309 22.89 -7.66 -11.38
N ALA A 310 23.17 -8.25 -10.22
CA ALA A 310 22.13 -8.83 -9.40
C ALA A 310 21.51 -7.71 -8.57
N VAL A 311 20.24 -7.44 -8.83
CA VAL A 311 19.47 -6.42 -8.13
C VAL A 311 18.59 -7.12 -7.09
N THR A 312 18.41 -6.52 -5.91
CA THR A 312 17.55 -7.05 -4.83
C THR A 312 16.29 -6.19 -4.67
N THR A 313 15.92 -5.82 -3.43
CA THR A 313 14.72 -5.04 -3.11
C THR A 313 14.83 -3.57 -3.51
N ARG A 314 13.69 -2.93 -3.80
CA ARG A 314 13.58 -1.48 -4.05
C ARG A 314 13.59 -0.66 -2.74
N ARG A 315 14.66 -0.79 -1.95
CA ARG A 315 14.82 -0.18 -0.61
C ARG A 315 16.18 0.50 -0.41
N PHE A 316 16.83 0.94 -1.49
CA PHE A 316 18.18 1.51 -1.43
C PHE A 316 18.25 2.75 -0.55
N HIS A 317 17.42 3.77 -0.81
CA HIS A 317 17.39 5.00 -0.05
C HIS A 317 16.83 4.78 1.36
N ALA A 318 15.80 3.94 1.50
CA ALA A 318 15.25 3.60 2.81
C ALA A 318 16.32 3.00 3.75
N ARG A 319 17.12 2.04 3.26
CA ARG A 319 18.21 1.43 4.04
C ARG A 319 19.31 2.44 4.37
N GLU A 320 19.66 3.31 3.42
CA GLU A 320 20.71 4.30 3.64
C GLU A 320 20.27 5.38 4.66
N LEU A 321 19.02 5.81 4.62
CA LEU A 321 18.46 6.73 5.62
C LEU A 321 18.45 6.08 7.01
N GLU A 322 17.91 4.87 7.12
CA GLU A 322 17.83 4.14 8.39
C GLU A 322 19.22 3.93 8.99
N LYS A 323 20.20 3.56 8.16
CA LYS A 323 21.59 3.41 8.60
C LYS A 323 22.19 4.71 9.16
N ARG A 324 21.90 5.86 8.55
CA ARG A 324 22.49 7.15 8.95
C ARG A 324 21.76 7.81 10.11
N THR A 325 20.46 7.61 10.22
CA THR A 325 19.59 8.42 11.09
C THR A 325 18.72 7.58 12.04
N GLY A 326 18.56 6.29 11.79
CA GLY A 326 17.59 5.42 12.47
C GLY A 326 16.13 5.62 12.03
N ILE A 327 15.85 6.57 11.12
CA ILE A 327 14.50 6.80 10.62
C ILE A 327 14.09 5.68 9.67
N LYS A 328 12.92 5.10 9.93
CA LYS A 328 12.25 4.16 9.02
C LYS A 328 11.29 4.95 8.13
N ALA A 329 11.47 4.84 6.82
CA ALA A 329 10.66 5.52 5.82
C ALA A 329 10.46 4.65 4.57
N LEU A 330 9.49 5.01 3.74
CA LEU A 330 9.36 4.45 2.39
C LEU A 330 10.49 4.97 1.48
N GLU A 331 10.65 4.35 0.31
CA GLU A 331 11.82 4.58 -0.55
C GLU A 331 11.93 6.03 -1.06
N ASN A 332 10.85 6.62 -1.55
CA ASN A 332 10.89 7.99 -2.04
C ASN A 332 10.82 9.03 -0.91
N GLN A 333 10.15 8.72 0.21
CA GLN A 333 10.28 9.50 1.45
C GLN A 333 11.76 9.58 1.86
N ALA A 334 12.44 8.43 1.92
CA ALA A 334 13.84 8.36 2.31
C ALA A 334 14.75 9.14 1.37
N ARG A 335 14.46 9.10 0.05
CA ARG A 335 15.16 9.91 -0.94
C ARG A 335 15.02 11.41 -0.65
N LEU A 336 13.82 11.90 -0.33
CA LEU A 336 13.59 13.31 0.02
C LEU A 336 14.34 13.70 1.30
N LEU A 337 14.28 12.87 2.35
CA LEU A 337 14.98 13.13 3.61
C LEU A 337 16.50 13.12 3.46
N LEU A 338 17.05 12.20 2.65
CA LEU A 338 18.49 12.16 2.35
C LEU A 338 18.95 13.38 1.56
N ASN A 339 18.10 13.91 0.67
CA ASN A 339 18.39 15.15 -0.05
C ASN A 339 18.40 16.34 0.93
N ASP A 340 17.40 16.47 1.80
CA ASP A 340 17.36 17.54 2.80
C ASP A 340 18.55 17.49 3.77
N LEU A 341 18.92 16.29 4.24
CA LEU A 341 20.13 16.07 5.03
C LEU A 341 21.41 16.53 4.28
N SER A 342 21.49 16.23 2.98
CA SER A 342 22.64 16.62 2.15
C SER A 342 22.70 18.13 1.93
N GLU A 343 21.56 18.78 1.73
CA GLU A 343 21.44 20.24 1.62
C GLU A 343 21.86 20.94 2.93
N TYR A 344 21.36 20.45 4.07
CA TYR A 344 21.77 20.93 5.39
C TYR A 344 23.28 20.77 5.60
N GLY A 345 23.86 19.65 5.19
CA GLY A 345 25.30 19.42 5.27
C GLY A 345 26.13 20.36 4.41
N ALA A 346 25.68 20.65 3.18
CA ALA A 346 26.33 21.61 2.31
C ALA A 346 26.30 23.03 2.92
N TRP A 347 25.15 23.45 3.44
CA TRP A 347 25.00 24.73 4.14
C TRP A 347 25.91 24.82 5.36
N LEU A 348 25.94 23.78 6.20
CA LEU A 348 26.70 23.76 7.44
C LEU A 348 28.22 23.78 7.18
N CYS A 349 28.69 23.04 6.18
CA CYS A 349 30.10 23.06 5.76
C CYS A 349 30.52 24.46 5.25
N TRP A 350 29.64 25.12 4.50
CA TRP A 350 29.86 26.49 4.02
C TRP A 350 29.92 27.50 5.18
N TYR A 351 28.96 27.40 6.12
CA TYR A 351 28.85 28.30 7.26
C TYR A 351 30.02 28.15 8.25
N GLU A 352 30.39 26.91 8.59
CA GLU A 352 31.48 26.62 9.54
C GLU A 352 32.87 26.59 8.90
N LYS A 353 32.95 26.67 7.56
CA LYS A 353 34.20 26.60 6.78
C LYS A 353 35.05 25.36 7.08
N ARG A 354 34.40 24.23 7.38
CA ARG A 354 35.05 22.93 7.63
C ARG A 354 34.19 21.78 7.14
N SER A 355 34.84 20.65 6.85
CA SER A 355 34.14 19.39 6.62
C SER A 355 33.62 18.82 7.93
N ILE A 356 32.40 18.28 7.89
CA ILE A 356 31.77 17.61 9.03
C ILE A 356 31.66 16.12 8.71
N ASP A 357 31.94 15.30 9.71
CA ASP A 357 31.77 13.85 9.60
C ASP A 357 30.30 13.49 9.32
N GLN A 358 30.05 12.42 8.56
CA GLN A 358 28.71 12.05 8.12
C GLN A 358 27.79 11.65 9.29
N GLU A 359 28.32 10.98 10.32
CA GLU A 359 27.52 10.60 11.49
C GLU A 359 27.17 11.83 12.32
N ALA A 360 28.14 12.72 12.54
CA ALA A 360 27.92 13.98 13.22
C ALA A 360 26.91 14.88 12.49
N LEU A 361 26.95 14.89 11.15
CA LEU A 361 26.02 15.62 10.30
C LEU A 361 24.59 15.08 10.45
N ALA A 362 24.41 13.77 10.37
CA ALA A 362 23.10 13.13 10.53
C ALA A 362 22.48 13.40 11.91
N TYR A 363 23.27 13.24 12.97
CA TYR A 363 22.84 13.53 14.34
C TYR A 363 22.42 15.00 14.52
N ARG A 364 23.17 15.93 13.93
CA ARG A 364 22.83 17.36 14.01
C ARG A 364 21.57 17.70 13.24
N TRP A 365 21.44 17.21 12.02
CA TRP A 365 20.24 17.42 11.20
C TRP A 365 18.99 16.91 11.91
N LEU A 366 19.05 15.73 12.53
CA LEU A 366 17.96 15.18 13.33
C LEU A 366 17.51 16.16 14.42
N ARG A 367 18.45 16.64 15.22
CA ARG A 367 18.15 17.48 16.39
C ARG A 367 17.81 18.93 16.06
N GLU A 368 18.41 19.48 15.02
CA GLU A 368 18.27 20.90 14.68
C GLU A 368 17.16 21.15 13.65
N VAL A 369 16.83 20.17 12.81
CA VAL A 369 15.88 20.33 11.70
C VAL A 369 14.71 19.35 11.81
N TYR A 370 14.98 18.05 11.80
CA TYR A 370 13.93 17.04 11.64
C TYR A 370 13.00 16.93 12.86
N GLU A 371 13.53 16.64 14.04
CA GLU A 371 12.74 16.46 15.27
C GLU A 371 11.97 17.74 15.67
N PRO A 372 12.54 18.96 15.60
CA PRO A 372 11.79 20.19 15.84
C PRO A 372 10.66 20.39 14.83
N SER A 373 10.88 20.03 13.56
CA SER A 373 9.85 20.13 12.52
C SER A 373 8.69 19.18 12.79
N LEU A 374 8.98 17.92 13.14
CA LEU A 374 7.95 16.94 13.50
C LEU A 374 7.14 17.38 14.72
N THR A 375 7.81 17.92 15.74
CA THR A 375 7.14 18.43 16.96
C THR A 375 6.12 19.52 16.60
N ARG A 376 6.49 20.45 15.72
CA ARG A 376 5.59 21.53 15.26
C ARG A 376 4.45 21.01 14.38
N ILE A 377 4.71 20.05 13.50
CA ILE A 377 3.67 19.43 12.68
C ILE A 377 2.66 18.70 13.57
N ALA A 378 3.14 17.95 14.56
CA ALA A 378 2.31 17.16 15.46
C ALA A 378 1.35 18.01 16.32
N THR A 379 1.60 19.32 16.52
CA THR A 379 0.66 20.19 17.24
C THR A 379 -0.61 20.52 16.46
N VAL A 380 -0.60 20.34 15.14
CA VAL A 380 -1.71 20.68 14.24
C VAL A 380 -2.24 19.46 13.49
N ALA A 381 -1.39 18.47 13.23
CA ALA A 381 -1.75 17.24 12.54
C ALA A 381 -2.81 16.43 13.31
N GLU A 382 -3.71 15.80 12.56
CA GLU A 382 -4.68 14.86 13.10
C GLU A 382 -3.99 13.66 13.76
N SER A 383 -4.63 13.09 14.78
CA SER A 383 -4.12 11.90 15.47
C SER A 383 -3.99 10.71 14.51
N GLY A 384 -2.89 9.97 14.62
CA GLY A 384 -2.62 8.82 13.74
C GLY A 384 -2.15 9.20 12.34
N ARG A 385 -1.61 10.41 12.14
CA ARG A 385 -0.98 10.82 10.88
C ARG A 385 0.45 10.25 10.74
N ASP A 386 0.82 9.91 9.50
CA ASP A 386 2.21 9.61 9.13
C ASP A 386 3.05 10.90 9.18
N LEU A 387 3.81 11.08 10.27
CA LEU A 387 4.65 12.27 10.48
C LEU A 387 5.82 12.34 9.50
N VAL A 388 6.32 11.20 9.01
CA VAL A 388 7.39 11.19 7.99
C VAL A 388 6.85 11.75 6.67
N GLN A 389 5.65 11.31 6.28
CA GLN A 389 4.97 11.87 5.11
C GLN A 389 4.64 13.35 5.30
N ALA A 390 4.19 13.76 6.48
CA ALA A 390 3.89 15.16 6.77
C ALA A 390 5.13 16.06 6.65
N TYR A 391 6.30 15.56 7.04
CA TYR A 391 7.56 16.27 6.80
C TYR A 391 7.91 16.34 5.31
N CYS A 392 7.69 15.26 4.54
CA CYS A 392 7.86 15.30 3.09
C CYS A 392 6.94 16.35 2.42
N ASP A 393 5.69 16.45 2.89
CA ASP A 393 4.72 17.44 2.42
C ASP A 393 5.18 18.86 2.70
N LEU A 394 5.82 19.10 3.86
CA LEU A 394 6.44 20.38 4.18
C LEU A 394 7.58 20.72 3.20
N LEU A 395 8.44 19.75 2.86
CA LEU A 395 9.51 19.95 1.89
C LEU A 395 8.96 20.28 0.50
N GLU A 396 7.92 19.56 0.05
CA GLU A 396 7.22 19.85 -1.21
C GLU A 396 6.57 21.24 -1.17
N HIS A 397 5.96 21.62 -0.05
CA HIS A 397 5.37 22.93 0.14
C HIS A 397 6.42 24.06 0.08
N LYS A 398 7.58 23.88 0.72
CA LYS A 398 8.72 24.81 0.64
C LYS A 398 9.15 24.99 -0.81
N TRP A 399 9.29 23.91 -1.56
CA TRP A 399 9.67 23.95 -2.97
C TRP A 399 8.64 24.73 -3.80
N LEU A 400 7.35 24.41 -3.69
CA LEU A 400 6.27 25.09 -4.41
C LEU A 400 6.21 26.60 -4.10
N LEU A 401 6.41 26.99 -2.84
CA LEU A 401 6.47 28.39 -2.44
C LEU A 401 7.69 29.10 -3.03
N SER A 402 8.85 28.43 -3.02
CA SER A 402 10.09 28.97 -3.56
C SER A 402 10.01 29.18 -5.08
N GLU A 403 9.42 28.22 -5.80
CA GLU A 403 9.17 28.35 -7.24
C GLU A 403 8.27 29.54 -7.56
N ARG A 404 7.19 29.75 -6.78
CA ARG A 404 6.29 30.89 -6.96
C ARG A 404 6.95 32.23 -6.61
N ALA A 405 7.84 32.24 -5.63
CA ALA A 405 8.57 33.44 -5.21
C ALA A 405 9.79 33.75 -6.10
N GLY A 406 10.26 32.77 -6.88
CA GLY A 406 11.49 32.88 -7.68
C GLY A 406 12.79 32.86 -6.85
N HIS A 407 12.71 32.52 -5.56
CA HIS A 407 13.85 32.37 -4.65
C HIS A 407 13.49 31.44 -3.48
N ASP A 408 14.49 30.90 -2.78
CA ASP A 408 14.24 30.08 -1.57
C ASP A 408 13.57 30.93 -0.48
N VAL A 409 12.39 30.51 -0.05
CA VAL A 409 11.63 31.17 1.05
C VAL A 409 12.13 30.76 2.43
N GLY A 410 12.90 29.69 2.53
CA GLY A 410 13.41 29.13 3.78
C GLY A 410 12.38 28.28 4.55
N MET A 411 12.90 27.44 5.45
CA MET A 411 12.11 26.46 6.19
C MET A 411 11.06 27.10 7.12
N GLU A 412 11.38 28.22 7.78
CA GLU A 412 10.46 28.85 8.73
C GLU A 412 9.22 29.47 8.06
N ALA A 413 9.39 30.11 6.91
CA ALA A 413 8.29 30.65 6.13
C ALA A 413 7.41 29.52 5.60
N ALA A 414 8.03 28.46 5.06
CA ALA A 414 7.33 27.28 4.58
C ALA A 414 6.55 26.56 5.69
N MET A 415 7.16 26.37 6.85
CA MET A 415 6.51 25.76 8.02
C MET A 415 5.31 26.59 8.48
N SER A 416 5.46 27.91 8.59
CA SER A 416 4.35 28.78 9.00
C SER A 416 3.18 28.72 8.01
N ALA A 417 3.45 28.74 6.71
CA ALA A 417 2.44 28.60 5.66
C ALA A 417 1.78 27.22 5.68
N TYR A 418 2.57 26.16 5.85
CA TYR A 418 2.08 24.77 5.88
C TYR A 418 1.17 24.50 7.09
N LEU A 419 1.56 24.98 8.28
CA LEU A 419 0.75 24.86 9.49
C LEU A 419 -0.54 25.70 9.41
N ALA A 420 -0.50 26.86 8.74
CA ALA A 420 -1.69 27.68 8.51
C ALA A 420 -2.75 26.98 7.63
N LEU A 421 -2.33 26.03 6.79
CA LEU A 421 -3.23 25.15 6.03
C LEU A 421 -3.76 23.96 6.86
N GLY A 422 -3.45 23.88 8.15
CA GLY A 422 -3.81 22.77 9.01
C GLY A 422 -2.95 21.52 8.82
N ALA A 423 -1.79 21.65 8.15
CA ALA A 423 -0.95 20.54 7.74
C ALA A 423 -1.80 19.45 7.04
N PRO A 424 -2.30 19.71 5.82
CA PRO A 424 -3.33 18.86 5.19
C PRO A 424 -2.84 17.42 4.95
N ALA A 425 -3.71 16.45 5.23
CA ALA A 425 -3.44 15.01 5.09
C ALA A 425 -4.56 14.32 4.28
N PRO A 426 -4.41 14.17 2.95
CA PRO A 426 -5.45 13.55 2.13
C PRO A 426 -5.76 12.09 2.52
N GLU A 427 -4.83 11.43 3.22
CA GLU A 427 -4.94 10.05 3.67
C GLU A 427 -5.80 9.82 4.93
N VAL A 428 -6.04 10.85 5.77
CA VAL A 428 -6.62 10.66 7.12
C VAL A 428 -8.15 10.82 7.17
N ALA A 429 -8.81 11.28 6.10
CA ALA A 429 -10.26 11.40 6.11
C ALA A 429 -10.93 10.00 6.05
N GLY A 430 -11.23 9.45 7.23
CA GLY A 430 -12.03 8.26 7.49
C GLY A 430 -13.48 8.43 7.10
#